data_AF-A0A6L5PTS4-F1
#
_entry.id   AF-A0A6L5PTS4-F1
#
_cell.length_a   1.000
_cell.length_b   1.000
_cell.length_c   1.000
_cell.angle_alpha   90.00
_cell.angle_beta   90.00
_cell.angle_gamma   90.00
#
_symmetry.space_group_name_H-M   'P 1'
#
loop_
_entity.id
_entity.type
_entity.pdbx_description
1 polymer ?
#
loop_
_entity_poly.entity_id
_entity_poly.type
_entity_poly.pdbx_seq_one_letter_code
_entity_poly.pdbx_strand_id
1 'polypeptide(L)'
;MRKKIGFWGFIISCSLLIILNLFTSNEWISIIPVFGFVFILLYNWDDIKQYSKKSIGIIIGIIVVCSFFVGFILIEGQKQMEKMSIFQQWMSSAKGFYIVIVFVILLRLVISIVSYILKEK
;
A
#
# COMPACT_ATOMS: atom_id res chain seq x y z
N MET A 1 -16.46 4.77 13.73
CA MET A 1 -15.66 5.98 13.41
C MET A 1 -14.28 5.62 12.88
N ARG A 2 -13.45 4.86 13.64
CA ARG A 2 -12.08 4.45 13.24
C ARG A 2 -11.99 3.69 11.91
N LYS A 3 -12.84 2.68 11.66
CA LYS A 3 -12.89 1.99 10.35
C LYS A 3 -13.06 2.94 9.16
N LYS A 4 -13.97 3.91 9.25
CA LYS A 4 -14.13 4.92 8.18
C LYS A 4 -12.88 5.79 8.04
N ILE A 5 -12.28 6.23 9.15
CA ILE A 5 -11.06 7.06 9.14
C ILE A 5 -9.86 6.30 8.56
N GLY A 6 -9.68 5.03 8.92
CA GLY A 6 -8.62 4.19 8.35
C GLY A 6 -8.80 3.95 6.86
N PHE A 7 -10.03 3.68 6.41
CA PHE A 7 -10.29 3.50 4.98
C PHE A 7 -10.08 4.79 4.17
N TRP A 8 -10.70 5.90 4.59
CA TRP A 8 -10.58 7.19 3.90
C TRP A 8 -9.17 7.78 4.01
N GLY A 9 -8.50 7.62 5.15
CA GLY A 9 -7.12 8.06 5.36
C GLY A 9 -6.14 7.28 4.50
N PHE A 10 -6.34 5.97 4.34
CA PHE A 10 -5.53 5.16 3.41
C PHE A 10 -5.73 5.63 1.98
N ILE A 11 -6.99 5.77 1.53
CA ILE A 11 -7.31 6.28 0.19
C ILE A 11 -6.69 7.66 -0.05
N ILE A 12 -6.79 8.58 0.91
CA ILE A 12 -6.19 9.92 0.80
C ILE A 12 -4.66 9.83 0.68
N SER A 13 -4.00 8.99 1.49
CA SER A 13 -2.55 8.82 1.42
C SER A 13 -2.09 8.28 0.05
N CYS A 14 -2.85 7.36 -0.53
CA CYS A 14 -2.59 6.78 -1.84
C CYS A 14 -2.87 7.77 -2.98
N SER A 15 -3.97 8.53 -2.91
CA SER A 15 -4.24 9.61 -3.86
C SER A 15 -3.16 10.68 -3.82
N LEU A 16 -2.70 11.05 -2.61
CA LEU A 16 -1.62 12.00 -2.41
C LEU A 16 -0.30 11.49 -3.02
N LEU A 17 0.02 10.21 -2.86
CA LEU A 17 1.17 9.55 -3.50
C LEU A 17 1.13 9.68 -5.03
N ILE A 18 -0.03 9.39 -5.63
CA ILE A 18 -0.21 9.47 -7.10
C ILE A 18 -0.04 10.91 -7.58
N ILE A 19 -0.67 11.87 -6.89
CA ILE A 19 -0.56 13.30 -7.23
C ILE A 19 0.88 13.76 -7.08
N LEU A 20 1.57 13.47 -5.98
CA LEU A 20 2.96 13.88 -5.81
C LEU A 20 3.90 13.27 -6.84
N ASN A 21 3.74 11.99 -7.20
CA ASN A 21 4.59 11.35 -8.20
C ASN A 21 4.35 11.92 -9.62
N LEU A 22 3.15 12.46 -9.89
CA LEU A 22 2.85 13.19 -11.13
C LEU A 22 3.55 14.56 -11.19
N PHE A 23 3.65 15.27 -10.06
CA PHE A 23 4.24 16.62 -10.00
C PHE A 23 5.74 16.62 -9.67
N THR A 24 6.30 15.54 -9.14
CA THR A 24 7.68 15.48 -8.64
C THR A 24 8.20 14.05 -8.70
N SER A 25 9.37 13.82 -9.33
CA SER A 25 10.00 12.49 -9.43
C SER A 25 11.00 12.22 -8.29
N ASN A 26 10.64 12.59 -7.06
CA ASN A 26 11.57 12.54 -5.94
C ASN A 26 11.48 11.20 -5.20
N GLU A 27 12.62 10.58 -4.91
CA GLU A 27 12.68 9.22 -4.33
C GLU A 27 11.96 9.13 -2.97
N TRP A 28 11.91 10.25 -2.24
CA TRP A 28 11.23 10.43 -0.95
C TRP A 28 9.71 10.20 -1.00
N ILE A 29 9.08 10.29 -2.18
CA ILE A 29 7.65 10.02 -2.35
C ILE A 29 7.31 8.55 -2.03
N SER A 30 8.29 7.65 -2.16
CA SER A 30 8.17 6.23 -1.83
C SER A 30 7.97 5.96 -0.32
N ILE A 31 8.16 6.96 0.54
CA ILE A 31 7.87 6.90 1.98
C ILE A 31 6.36 7.06 2.27
N ILE A 32 5.61 7.75 1.40
CA ILE A 32 4.18 7.98 1.57
C ILE A 32 3.35 6.68 1.68
N PRO A 33 3.59 5.61 0.88
CA PRO A 33 2.87 4.36 1.09
C PRO A 33 3.15 3.72 2.46
N VAL A 34 4.31 3.94 3.07
CA VAL A 34 4.62 3.50 4.44
C VAL A 34 3.70 4.20 5.46
N PHE A 35 3.42 5.49 5.27
CA PHE A 35 2.44 6.22 6.09
C PHE A 35 1.00 5.74 5.85
N GLY A 36 0.68 5.33 4.62
CA GLY A 36 -0.62 4.71 4.30
C GLY A 36 -0.91 3.47 5.16
N PHE A 37 0.10 2.68 5.47
CA PHE A 37 -0.06 1.48 6.29
C PHE A 37 -0.50 1.74 7.74
N VAL A 38 -0.23 2.93 8.29
CA VAL A 38 -0.76 3.35 9.60
C VAL A 38 -2.29 3.42 9.58
N PHE A 39 -2.88 3.81 8.44
CA PHE A 39 -4.33 3.85 8.27
C PHE A 39 -4.94 2.46 8.10
N ILE A 40 -4.21 1.48 7.55
CA ILE A 40 -4.63 0.07 7.53
C ILE A 40 -4.69 -0.50 8.96
N LEU A 41 -3.71 -0.16 9.81
CA LEU A 41 -3.75 -0.55 11.22
C LEU A 41 -4.95 0.06 11.94
N LEU A 42 -5.25 1.33 11.69
CA LEU A 42 -6.44 2.00 12.24
C LEU A 42 -7.75 1.41 11.72
N TYR A 43 -7.79 0.95 10.46
CA TYR A 43 -8.95 0.29 9.87
C TYR A 43 -9.25 -1.03 10.58
N ASN A 44 -8.24 -1.88 10.76
CA ASN A 44 -8.40 -3.20 11.37
C ASN A 44 -8.36 -3.16 12.91
N TRP A 45 -8.08 -2.01 13.54
CA TRP A 45 -7.83 -1.92 14.99
C TRP A 45 -8.93 -2.52 15.87
N ASP A 46 -10.21 -2.25 15.54
CA ASP A 46 -11.34 -2.75 16.33
C ASP A 46 -11.50 -4.27 16.19
N ASP A 47 -11.18 -4.85 15.02
CA ASP A 47 -11.18 -6.30 14.80
C ASP A 47 -9.95 -6.96 15.46
N ILE A 48 -8.78 -6.34 15.34
CA ILE A 48 -7.51 -6.78 15.94
C ILE A 48 -7.63 -6.83 17.48
N LYS A 49 -8.32 -5.86 18.10
CA LYS A 49 -8.52 -5.79 19.56
C LYS A 49 -9.32 -6.97 20.11
N GLN A 50 -10.09 -7.65 19.25
CA GLN A 50 -10.87 -8.84 19.60
C GLN A 50 -10.01 -10.12 19.68
N TYR A 51 -8.76 -10.07 19.20
CA TYR A 51 -7.82 -11.19 19.21
C TYR A 51 -6.85 -11.12 20.40
N SER A 52 -6.24 -12.26 20.74
CA SER A 52 -5.25 -12.34 21.83
C SER A 52 -4.04 -11.43 21.58
N LYS A 53 -3.35 -10.97 22.64
CA LYS A 53 -2.13 -10.14 22.53
C LYS A 53 -1.06 -10.75 21.59
N LYS A 54 -0.99 -12.09 21.52
CA LYS A 54 -0.05 -12.82 20.64
C LYS A 54 -0.41 -12.66 19.15
N SER A 55 -1.68 -12.81 18.81
CA SER A 55 -2.19 -12.63 17.44
C SER A 55 -2.14 -11.17 16.96
N ILE A 56 -2.30 -10.20 17.87
CA ILE A 56 -2.13 -8.77 17.54
C ILE A 56 -0.71 -8.50 17.03
N GLY A 57 0.30 -9.01 17.73
CA GLY A 57 1.70 -8.86 17.33
C GLY A 57 2.00 -9.47 15.96
N ILE A 58 1.42 -10.64 15.66
CA ILE A 58 1.58 -11.31 14.36
C ILE A 58 0.94 -10.49 13.23
N ILE A 59 -0.28 -9.99 13.43
CA ILE A 59 -0.99 -9.18 12.42
C ILE A 59 -0.22 -7.88 12.15
N ILE A 60 0.24 -7.19 13.19
CA ILE A 60 1.05 -5.98 13.03
C ILE A 60 2.35 -6.31 12.29
N GLY A 61 3.04 -7.41 12.65
CA GLY A 61 4.25 -7.86 11.98
C GLY A 61 4.05 -8.11 10.49
N ILE A 62 2.99 -8.83 10.12
CA ILE A 62 2.63 -9.09 8.71
C ILE A 62 2.37 -7.77 7.98
N ILE A 63 1.59 -6.86 8.58
CA ILE A 63 1.27 -5.55 7.98
C ILE A 63 2.54 -4.72 7.74
N VAL A 64 3.47 -4.69 8.70
CA VAL A 64 4.74 -3.95 8.58
C VAL A 64 5.62 -4.54 7.47
N VAL A 65 5.79 -5.87 7.43
CA VAL A 65 6.58 -6.55 6.39
C VAL A 65 5.98 -6.34 5.00
N CYS A 66 4.65 -6.47 4.88
CA CYS A 66 3.95 -6.16 3.63
C CYS A 66 4.18 -4.71 3.20
N SER A 67 4.16 -3.74 4.12
CA SER A 67 4.42 -2.32 3.78
C SER A 67 5.81 -2.12 3.18
N PHE A 68 6.80 -2.82 3.73
CA PHE A 68 8.18 -2.71 3.31
C PHE A 68 8.37 -3.31 1.91
N PHE A 69 7.76 -4.49 1.67
CA PHE A 69 7.74 -5.11 0.35
C PHE A 69 7.07 -4.24 -0.70
N VAL A 70 5.96 -3.58 -0.36
CA VAL A 70 5.27 -2.68 -1.29
C VAL A 70 6.13 -1.48 -1.66
N GLY A 71 6.77 -0.84 -0.67
CA GLY A 71 7.70 0.26 -0.92
C GLY A 71 8.86 -0.19 -1.82
N PHE A 72 9.44 -1.35 -1.55
CA PHE A 72 10.52 -1.92 -2.35
C PHE A 72 10.10 -2.19 -3.81
N ILE A 73 8.95 -2.84 -4.01
CA ILE A 73 8.41 -3.12 -5.36
C ILE A 73 8.16 -1.83 -6.13
N LEU A 74 7.62 -0.80 -5.48
CA LEU A 74 7.36 0.49 -6.13
C LEU A 74 8.66 1.18 -6.57
N ILE A 75 9.68 1.23 -5.70
CA ILE A 75 10.98 1.86 -6.00
C ILE A 75 11.69 1.11 -7.12
N GLU A 76 11.86 -0.20 -6.96
CA GLU A 76 12.67 -1.00 -7.88
C GLU A 76 11.99 -1.13 -9.24
N GLY A 77 10.65 -1.26 -9.25
CA GLY A 77 9.87 -1.26 -10.49
C GLY A 77 9.98 0.05 -11.25
N GLN A 78 9.89 1.20 -10.58
CA GLN A 78 10.08 2.49 -11.27
C GLN A 78 11.50 2.68 -11.80
N LYS A 79 12.53 2.23 -11.06
CA LYS A 79 13.93 2.24 -11.54
C LYS A 79 14.15 1.36 -12.76
N GLN A 80 13.52 0.18 -12.81
CA GLN A 80 13.61 -0.68 -14.00
C GLN A 80 12.89 -0.07 -15.20
N MET A 81 11.74 0.57 -14.99
CA MET A 81 11.02 1.27 -16.05
C MET A 81 11.86 2.41 -16.65
N GLU A 82 12.64 3.13 -15.84
CA GLU A 82 13.51 4.22 -16.32
C GLU A 82 14.60 3.73 -17.26
N LYS A 83 15.06 2.48 -17.09
CA LYS A 83 16.11 1.86 -17.90
C LYS A 83 15.59 1.32 -19.23
N MET A 84 14.28 1.15 -19.40
CA MET A 84 13.69 0.58 -20.62
C MET A 84 13.30 1.69 -21.60
N SER A 85 13.82 1.59 -22.82
CA SER A 85 13.57 2.56 -23.91
C SER A 85 12.09 2.67 -24.30
N ILE A 86 11.31 1.60 -24.12
CA ILE A 86 9.88 1.54 -24.45
C ILE A 86 9.06 2.54 -23.60
N PHE A 87 9.49 2.81 -22.37
CA PHE A 87 8.76 3.72 -21.48
C PHE A 87 9.18 5.18 -21.61
N GLN A 88 10.29 5.51 -22.27
CA GLN A 88 10.81 6.88 -22.39
C GLN A 88 9.74 7.87 -22.90
N GLN A 89 9.02 7.51 -23.96
CA GLN A 89 8.09 8.41 -24.63
C GLN A 89 6.76 8.59 -23.86
N TRP A 90 6.44 7.70 -22.92
CA TRP A 90 5.19 7.70 -22.13
C TRP A 90 5.48 7.54 -20.62
N MET A 91 6.66 7.98 -20.17
CA MET A 91 7.25 7.62 -18.87
C MET A 91 6.36 7.99 -17.68
N SER A 92 5.78 9.19 -17.74
CA SER A 92 4.87 9.69 -16.70
C SER A 92 3.60 8.85 -16.62
N SER A 93 2.95 8.59 -17.77
CA SER A 93 1.76 7.74 -17.84
C SER A 93 2.05 6.31 -17.40
N ALA A 94 3.19 5.74 -17.78
CA ALA A 94 3.58 4.39 -17.42
C ALA A 94 3.84 4.26 -15.90
N LYS A 95 4.55 5.22 -15.29
CA LYS A 95 4.76 5.27 -13.83
C LYS A 95 3.43 5.38 -13.07
N GLY A 96 2.51 6.20 -13.55
CA GLY A 96 1.16 6.31 -12.98
C GLY A 96 0.37 4.99 -13.06
N PHE A 97 0.34 4.37 -14.26
CA PHE A 97 -0.31 3.07 -14.47
C PHE A 97 0.30 1.96 -13.60
N TYR A 98 1.63 1.93 -13.46
CA TYR A 98 2.33 0.97 -12.62
C TYR A 98 1.86 1.04 -11.16
N ILE A 99 1.77 2.25 -10.60
CA ILE A 99 1.28 2.46 -9.23
C ILE A 99 -0.16 1.94 -9.08
N VAL A 100 -1.04 2.25 -10.05
CA VAL A 100 -2.44 1.80 -10.03
C VAL A 100 -2.54 0.27 -10.07
N ILE A 101 -1.75 -0.40 -10.92
CA ILE A 101 -1.75 -1.86 -11.04
C ILE A 101 -1.28 -2.51 -9.74
N VAL A 102 -0.15 -2.06 -9.18
CA VAL A 102 0.37 -2.56 -7.90
C VAL A 102 -0.68 -2.40 -6.80
N PHE A 103 -1.39 -1.27 -6.77
CA PHE A 103 -2.44 -1.00 -5.81
C PHE A 103 -3.64 -1.95 -5.93
N VAL A 104 -4.14 -2.19 -7.14
CA VAL A 104 -5.27 -3.11 -7.37
C VAL A 104 -4.92 -4.54 -6.93
N ILE A 105 -3.68 -4.98 -7.21
CA ILE A 105 -3.20 -6.30 -6.78
C ILE A 105 -3.13 -6.38 -5.25
N LEU A 106 -2.59 -5.36 -4.59
CA LEU A 106 -2.50 -5.31 -3.13
C LEU A 106 -3.87 -5.29 -2.46
N LEU A 107 -4.82 -4.51 -2.97
CA LEU A 107 -6.19 -4.50 -2.48
C LEU A 107 -6.81 -5.89 -2.57
N ARG A 108 -6.67 -6.56 -3.72
CA ARG A 108 -7.13 -7.95 -3.87
C ARG A 108 -6.47 -8.89 -2.87
N LEU A 109 -5.16 -8.81 -2.68
CA LEU A 109 -4.43 -9.65 -1.73
C LEU A 109 -4.89 -9.41 -0.30
N VAL A 110 -5.02 -8.16 0.14
CA VAL A 110 -5.49 -7.83 1.49
C VAL A 110 -6.92 -8.33 1.72
N ILE A 111 -7.83 -8.11 0.77
CA ILE A 111 -9.20 -8.62 0.85
C ILE A 111 -9.21 -10.16 0.89
N SER A 112 -8.38 -10.82 0.08
CA SER A 112 -8.26 -12.28 0.06
C SER A 112 -7.71 -12.83 1.38
N ILE A 113 -6.69 -12.21 1.96
CA ILE A 113 -6.09 -12.64 3.24
C ILE A 113 -7.08 -12.42 4.38
N VAL A 114 -7.72 -11.25 4.43
CA VAL A 114 -8.70 -10.93 5.47
C VAL A 114 -9.91 -11.88 5.36
N SER A 115 -10.40 -12.14 4.16
CA SER A 115 -11.48 -13.10 3.94
C SER A 115 -11.08 -14.54 4.29
N TYR A 116 -9.84 -14.95 4.00
CA TYR A 116 -9.32 -16.26 4.42
C TYR A 116 -9.29 -16.40 5.94
N ILE A 117 -8.72 -15.42 6.64
CA ILE A 117 -8.67 -15.40 8.12
C ILE A 117 -10.07 -15.36 8.74
N LEU A 118 -11.02 -14.65 8.12
CA LEU A 118 -12.41 -14.59 8.60
C LEU A 118 -13.20 -15.87 8.34
N LYS A 119 -12.87 -16.64 7.29
CA LYS A 119 -13.53 -17.93 6.97
C LYS A 119 -13.07 -19.08 7.86
N GLU A 120 -11.93 -18.93 8.54
CA GLU A 120 -11.43 -19.87 9.55
C GLU A 120 -12.14 -19.74 10.92
N LYS A 121 -13.15 -18.87 11.04
CA LYS A 121 -14.07 -18.79 12.18
C LYS A 121 -15.47 -19.25 11.79
#